data_AF-A0A699TWQ6-F1
#
_entry.id   AF-A0A699TWQ6-F1
#
_cell.length_a   1.000
_cell.length_b   1.000
_cell.length_c   1.000
_cell.angle_alpha   90.00
_cell.angle_beta   90.00
_cell.angle_gamma   90.00
#
_symmetry.space_group_name_H-M   'P 1'
#
loop_
_entity.id
_entity.type
_entity.pdbx_description
1 polymer ?
#
loop_
_entity_poly.entity_id
_entity_poly.type
_entity_poly.pdbx_seq_one_letter_code
_entity_poly.pdbx_strand_id
1 'polypeptide(L)'
;SNIILERQSPEYVLSRIRAGVLEQGMVDLLRKAGVAERMDAEGLVHDGFELVFAGKRQHIDLKQLTGGRTVMIYGQTEVTRDLMTARNAAGCETFYNVENVSPQDLKTDRPCVTFEKNGETVHLECDYIAGCDGFHGVARQSIPAEALKIFERVYPFGWLGVLADTPPVNDELVYAAHERGFALCSMRSPTRTRYYLQVGAQEKV
;
A
#
# COMPACT_ATOMS: atom_id res chain seq x y z
N SER A 1 -9.69 -6.96 -21.87
CA SER A 1 -10.13 -7.35 -20.50
C SER A 1 -8.89 -7.70 -19.69
N ASN A 2 -8.99 -7.87 -18.37
CA ASN A 2 -7.89 -8.33 -17.52
C ASN A 2 -8.42 -9.24 -16.40
N ILE A 3 -7.60 -10.19 -15.97
CA ILE A 3 -7.87 -11.14 -14.89
C ILE A 3 -6.86 -10.91 -13.78
N ILE A 4 -7.30 -10.91 -12.53
CA ILE A 4 -6.41 -10.83 -11.36
C ILE A 4 -6.29 -12.22 -10.72
N LEU A 5 -5.07 -12.63 -10.45
CA LEU A 5 -4.74 -13.83 -9.67
C LEU A 5 -4.19 -13.40 -8.31
N GLU A 6 -4.88 -13.75 -7.22
CA GLU A 6 -4.51 -13.41 -5.85
C GLU A 6 -4.37 -14.68 -5.01
N ARG A 7 -3.20 -14.84 -4.40
CA ARG A 7 -2.87 -16.02 -3.59
C ARG A 7 -3.72 -16.11 -2.32
N GLN A 8 -4.13 -14.98 -1.77
CA GLN A 8 -4.83 -14.90 -0.49
C GLN A 8 -6.33 -14.75 -0.67
N SER A 9 -7.07 -14.82 0.43
CA SER A 9 -8.51 -14.55 0.43
C SER A 9 -8.80 -13.04 0.40
N PRO A 10 -10.00 -12.62 -0.04
CA PRO A 10 -10.45 -11.23 0.04
C PRO A 10 -10.31 -10.65 1.46
N GLU A 11 -10.68 -11.42 2.48
CA GLU A 11 -10.65 -11.04 3.89
C GLU A 11 -9.22 -10.84 4.38
N TYR A 12 -8.32 -11.76 4.00
CA TYR A 12 -6.91 -11.62 4.33
C TYR A 12 -6.33 -10.33 3.73
N VAL A 13 -6.59 -10.06 2.45
CA VAL A 13 -6.13 -8.83 1.78
C VAL A 13 -6.66 -7.58 2.49
N LEU A 14 -7.94 -7.58 2.85
CA LEU A 14 -8.59 -6.47 3.57
C LEU A 14 -8.16 -6.31 5.04
N SER A 15 -7.57 -7.34 5.65
CA SER A 15 -7.08 -7.27 7.03
C SER A 15 -5.77 -6.48 7.18
N ARG A 16 -5.11 -6.17 6.05
CA ARG A 16 -3.74 -5.63 6.04
C ARG A 16 -3.68 -4.13 6.30
N ILE A 17 -3.45 -3.75 7.56
CA ILE A 17 -3.18 -2.36 7.92
C ILE A 17 -1.80 -1.94 7.38
N ARG A 18 -1.80 -0.94 6.47
CA ARG A 18 -0.60 -0.40 5.83
C ARG A 18 -0.67 1.11 5.69
N ALA A 19 -0.51 1.64 4.47
CA ALA A 19 -0.40 3.07 4.21
C ALA A 19 -1.64 3.83 4.71
N GLY A 20 -1.42 5.08 5.10
CA GLY A 20 -2.48 6.01 5.47
C GLY A 20 -2.36 7.37 4.82
N VAL A 21 -1.31 7.62 4.02
CA VAL A 21 -1.07 8.89 3.32
C VAL A 21 -1.07 8.60 1.83
N LEU A 22 -1.88 9.33 1.08
CA LEU A 22 -1.96 9.29 -0.37
C LEU A 22 -1.42 10.60 -0.93
N GLU A 23 -0.50 10.51 -1.89
CA GLU A 23 -0.07 11.66 -2.68
C GLU A 23 -1.15 12.07 -3.69
N GLN A 24 -1.09 13.32 -4.15
CA GLN A 24 -2.04 13.87 -5.13
C GLN A 24 -2.17 12.98 -6.38
N GLY A 25 -1.06 12.43 -6.89
CA GLY A 25 -1.10 11.57 -8.08
C GLY A 25 -1.91 10.28 -7.87
N MET A 26 -1.90 9.72 -6.65
CA MET A 26 -2.73 8.55 -6.30
C MET A 26 -4.21 8.94 -6.19
N VAL A 27 -4.50 10.07 -5.53
CA VAL A 27 -5.86 10.63 -5.42
C VAL A 27 -6.45 10.85 -6.83
N ASP A 28 -5.69 11.47 -7.72
CA ASP A 28 -6.12 11.74 -9.09
C ASP A 28 -6.30 10.44 -9.90
N LEU A 29 -5.47 9.43 -9.67
CA LEU A 29 -5.60 8.13 -10.32
C LEU A 29 -6.86 7.38 -9.85
N LEU A 30 -7.19 7.43 -8.55
CA LEU A 30 -8.43 6.84 -8.02
C LEU A 30 -9.67 7.55 -8.58
N ARG A 31 -9.64 8.88 -8.72
CA ARG A 31 -10.69 9.65 -9.39
C ARG A 31 -10.83 9.25 -10.86
N LYS A 32 -9.71 9.15 -11.58
CA LYS A 32 -9.69 8.71 -12.98
C LYS A 32 -10.20 7.28 -13.15
N ALA A 33 -9.96 6.41 -12.18
CA ALA A 33 -10.46 5.04 -12.15
C ALA A 33 -11.95 4.95 -11.73
N GLY A 34 -12.57 6.05 -11.32
CA GLY A 34 -13.99 6.08 -10.93
C GLY A 34 -14.28 5.47 -9.56
N VAL A 35 -13.29 5.41 -8.67
CA VAL A 35 -13.39 4.76 -7.34
C VAL A 35 -13.13 5.72 -6.18
N ALA A 36 -13.31 7.02 -6.41
CA ALA A 36 -12.94 8.06 -5.46
C ALA A 36 -14.07 8.54 -4.54
N GLU A 37 -15.33 8.18 -4.80
CA GLU A 37 -16.49 8.75 -4.09
C GLU A 37 -16.35 8.73 -2.56
N ARG A 38 -15.99 7.57 -2.02
CA ARG A 38 -15.83 7.39 -0.57
C ARG A 38 -14.56 8.03 -0.03
N MET A 39 -13.47 7.99 -0.78
CA MET A 39 -12.23 8.70 -0.48
C MET A 39 -12.46 10.22 -0.40
N ASP A 40 -13.21 10.80 -1.34
CA ASP A 40 -13.51 12.24 -1.38
C ASP A 40 -14.45 12.67 -0.23
N ALA A 41 -15.31 11.76 0.26
CA ALA A 41 -16.21 12.01 1.39
C ALA A 41 -15.55 11.81 2.77
N GLU A 42 -14.71 10.79 2.92
CA GLU A 42 -14.15 10.36 4.22
C GLU A 42 -12.67 10.76 4.41
N GLY A 43 -11.95 11.06 3.34
CA GLY A 43 -10.52 11.37 3.37
C GLY A 43 -10.22 12.73 4.01
N LEU A 44 -9.12 12.81 4.76
CA LEU A 44 -8.68 14.05 5.39
C LEU A 44 -7.58 14.71 4.56
N VAL A 45 -7.81 15.91 4.05
CA VAL A 45 -6.78 16.67 3.34
C VAL A 45 -5.87 17.34 4.35
N HIS A 46 -4.56 17.11 4.23
CA HIS A 46 -3.54 17.75 5.05
C HIS A 46 -2.76 18.74 4.19
N ASP A 47 -2.67 19.98 4.66
CA ASP A 47 -1.97 21.08 4.00
C ASP A 47 -0.49 21.13 4.42
N GLY A 48 -0.10 20.36 5.43
CA GLY A 48 1.25 20.26 5.95
C GLY A 48 1.48 19.06 6.87
N PHE A 49 2.62 19.11 7.56
CA PHE A 49 2.98 18.19 8.64
C PHE A 49 4.02 18.85 9.55
N GLU A 50 4.32 18.19 10.67
CA GLU A 50 5.26 18.72 11.64
C GLU A 50 6.48 17.83 11.84
N LEU A 51 7.59 18.50 12.12
CA LEU A 51 8.84 17.92 12.55
C LEU A 51 9.11 18.33 14.00
N VAL A 52 9.38 17.36 14.86
CA VAL A 52 9.82 17.59 16.23
C VAL A 52 11.24 17.05 16.39
N PHE A 53 12.19 17.93 16.67
CA PHE A 53 13.59 17.55 16.87
C PHE A 53 14.29 18.55 17.79
N ALA A 54 15.20 18.07 18.64
CA ALA A 54 15.96 18.90 19.58
C ALA A 54 15.07 19.84 20.45
N GLY A 55 13.91 19.34 20.89
CA GLY A 55 12.95 20.10 21.70
C GLY A 55 12.18 21.19 20.94
N LYS A 56 12.34 21.29 19.62
CA LYS A 56 11.63 22.24 18.77
C LYS A 56 10.59 21.53 17.91
N ARG A 57 9.46 22.18 17.72
CA ARG A 57 8.39 21.79 16.80
C ARG A 57 8.38 22.77 15.64
N GLN A 58 8.44 22.27 14.42
CA GLN A 58 8.42 23.07 13.20
C GLN A 58 7.36 22.51 12.27
N HIS A 59 6.40 23.36 11.91
CA HIS A 59 5.42 23.06 10.87
C HIS A 59 6.02 23.28 9.49
N ILE A 60 5.72 22.37 8.58
CA ILE A 60 6.08 22.43 7.17
C ILE A 60 4.77 22.59 6.39
N ASP A 61 4.53 23.81 5.90
CA ASP A 61 3.38 24.13 5.05
C ASP A 61 3.62 23.57 3.64
N LEU A 62 3.18 22.32 3.42
CA LEU A 62 3.32 21.64 2.13
C LEU A 62 2.61 22.43 1.04
N LYS A 63 1.39 22.89 1.31
CA LYS A 63 0.57 23.59 0.32
C LYS A 63 1.24 24.87 -0.16
N GLN A 64 1.76 25.68 0.74
CA GLN A 64 2.50 26.88 0.37
C GLN A 64 3.79 26.53 -0.38
N LEU A 65 4.61 25.61 0.17
CA LEU A 65 5.94 25.31 -0.36
C LEU A 65 5.93 24.56 -1.70
N THR A 66 4.83 23.88 -2.02
CA THR A 66 4.70 23.07 -3.25
C THR A 66 3.80 23.72 -4.31
N GLY A 67 3.36 24.96 -4.10
CA GLY A 67 2.51 25.67 -5.06
C GLY A 67 1.08 25.13 -5.11
N GLY A 68 0.54 24.72 -3.97
CA GLY A 68 -0.87 24.35 -3.77
C GLY A 68 -1.14 22.86 -3.59
N ARG A 69 -0.11 21.99 -3.58
CA ARG A 69 -0.32 20.53 -3.45
C ARG A 69 -0.49 20.13 -1.99
N THR A 70 -1.28 19.09 -1.77
CA THR A 70 -1.59 18.54 -0.46
C THR A 70 -1.38 17.03 -0.46
N VAL A 71 -1.56 16.41 0.70
CA VAL A 71 -1.70 14.96 0.81
C VAL A 71 -3.05 14.61 1.41
N MET A 72 -3.52 13.39 1.17
CA MET A 72 -4.77 12.91 1.72
C MET A 72 -4.54 11.74 2.67
N ILE A 73 -5.14 11.80 3.85
CA ILE A 73 -5.19 10.69 4.77
C ILE A 73 -6.40 9.84 4.45
N TYR A 74 -6.15 8.67 3.86
CA TYR A 74 -7.15 7.66 3.58
C TYR A 74 -6.49 6.29 3.65
N GLY A 75 -7.06 5.38 4.45
CA GLY A 75 -6.44 4.10 4.76
C GLY A 75 -6.32 3.20 3.53
N GLN A 76 -5.18 2.52 3.37
CA GLN A 76 -4.99 1.57 2.27
C GLN A 76 -6.06 0.46 2.25
N THR A 77 -6.52 0.00 3.41
CA THR A 77 -7.64 -0.95 3.52
C THR A 77 -8.92 -0.41 2.89
N GLU A 78 -9.17 0.88 2.99
CA GLU A 78 -10.35 1.51 2.39
C GLU A 78 -10.20 1.66 0.88
N VAL A 79 -9.04 2.14 0.40
CA VAL A 79 -8.72 2.14 -1.04
C VAL A 79 -8.88 0.74 -1.65
N THR A 80 -8.42 -0.29 -0.94
CA THR A 80 -8.49 -1.68 -1.40
C THR A 80 -9.93 -2.17 -1.44
N ARG A 81 -10.74 -1.84 -0.42
CA ARG A 81 -12.17 -2.14 -0.38
C ARG A 81 -12.90 -1.49 -1.55
N ASP A 82 -12.65 -0.21 -1.81
CA ASP A 82 -13.33 0.54 -2.86
C ASP A 82 -12.99 -0.05 -4.25
N LEU A 83 -11.72 -0.38 -4.50
CA LEU A 83 -11.29 -1.07 -5.72
C LEU A 83 -11.91 -2.46 -5.88
N MET A 84 -11.96 -3.25 -4.82
CA MET A 84 -12.58 -4.58 -4.85
C MET A 84 -14.08 -4.50 -5.15
N THR A 85 -14.79 -3.57 -4.51
CA THR A 85 -16.22 -3.31 -4.74
C THR A 85 -16.47 -2.89 -6.19
N ALA A 86 -15.70 -1.91 -6.69
CA ALA A 86 -15.84 -1.42 -8.05
C ALA A 86 -15.55 -2.50 -9.09
N ARG A 87 -14.51 -3.33 -8.87
CA ARG A 87 -14.17 -4.44 -9.75
C ARG A 87 -15.30 -5.48 -9.82
N ASN A 88 -15.88 -5.82 -8.67
CA ASN A 88 -17.00 -6.76 -8.58
C ASN A 88 -18.25 -6.20 -9.28
N ALA A 89 -18.57 -4.91 -9.07
CA ALA A 89 -19.69 -4.24 -9.74
C ALA A 89 -19.53 -4.18 -11.26
N ALA A 90 -18.29 -4.09 -11.74
CA ALA A 90 -17.96 -4.14 -13.17
C ALA A 90 -17.94 -5.58 -13.76
N GLY A 91 -18.18 -6.62 -12.96
CA GLY A 91 -18.16 -8.01 -13.41
C GLY A 91 -16.78 -8.50 -13.88
N CYS A 92 -15.71 -7.85 -13.45
CA CYS A 92 -14.35 -8.21 -13.83
C CYS A 92 -13.83 -9.39 -12.99
N GLU A 93 -13.16 -10.34 -13.63
CA GLU A 93 -12.76 -11.60 -12.99
C GLU A 93 -11.57 -11.45 -12.05
N THR A 94 -11.68 -12.04 -10.86
CA THR A 94 -10.58 -12.19 -9.89
C THR A 94 -10.61 -13.59 -9.33
N PHE A 95 -9.51 -14.32 -9.44
CA PHE A 95 -9.32 -15.61 -8.79
C PHE A 95 -8.54 -15.41 -7.49
N TYR A 96 -9.25 -15.51 -6.36
CA TYR A 96 -8.66 -15.54 -5.03
C TYR A 96 -8.28 -16.95 -4.60
N ASN A 97 -7.40 -17.09 -3.60
CA ASN A 97 -6.91 -18.38 -3.10
C ASN A 97 -6.37 -19.26 -4.24
N VAL A 98 -5.56 -18.66 -5.12
CA VAL A 98 -4.80 -19.43 -6.12
C VAL A 98 -3.44 -19.82 -5.55
N GLU A 99 -2.95 -20.99 -5.93
CA GLU A 99 -1.67 -21.52 -5.47
C GLU A 99 -0.74 -21.74 -6.66
N ASN A 100 0.55 -21.91 -6.40
CA ASN A 100 1.57 -22.29 -7.40
C ASN A 100 1.52 -21.47 -8.71
N VAL A 101 1.25 -20.17 -8.60
CA VAL A 101 1.24 -19.24 -9.74
C VAL A 101 2.64 -19.25 -10.38
N SER A 102 2.69 -19.54 -11.67
CA SER A 102 3.93 -19.63 -12.44
C SER A 102 3.75 -18.98 -13.81
N PRO A 103 4.34 -17.79 -14.02
CA PRO A 103 4.46 -17.17 -15.34
C PRO A 103 5.39 -18.00 -16.26
N GLN A 104 4.96 -18.26 -17.48
CA GLN A 104 5.71 -19.05 -18.47
C GLN A 104 5.79 -18.30 -19.81
N ASP A 105 6.75 -18.72 -20.64
CA ASP A 105 6.93 -18.23 -22.01
C ASP A 105 7.05 -16.70 -22.16
N LEU A 106 7.62 -16.04 -21.14
CA LEU A 106 7.72 -14.57 -21.03
C LEU A 106 8.50 -13.88 -22.17
N LYS A 107 9.24 -14.64 -22.99
CA LYS A 107 10.01 -14.13 -24.14
C LYS A 107 9.36 -14.44 -25.49
N THR A 108 8.19 -15.07 -25.51
CA THR A 108 7.48 -15.45 -26.74
C THR A 108 6.36 -14.45 -27.04
N ASP A 109 5.66 -14.67 -28.15
CA ASP A 109 4.44 -13.96 -28.53
C ASP A 109 3.18 -14.49 -27.83
N ARG A 110 3.30 -15.52 -26.97
CA ARG A 110 2.20 -16.22 -26.31
C ARG A 110 2.55 -16.54 -24.85
N PRO A 111 2.72 -15.54 -23.98
CA PRO A 111 2.95 -15.80 -22.58
C PRO A 111 1.70 -16.41 -21.93
N CYS A 112 1.91 -17.19 -20.89
CA CYS A 112 0.81 -17.75 -20.10
C CYS A 112 1.15 -17.78 -18.61
N VAL A 113 0.13 -18.02 -17.80
CA VAL A 113 0.27 -18.26 -16.37
C VAL A 113 -0.41 -19.56 -16.01
N THR A 114 0.31 -20.47 -15.36
CA THR A 114 -0.30 -21.63 -14.72
C THR A 114 -0.51 -21.36 -13.24
N PHE A 115 -1.61 -21.83 -12.67
CA PHE A 115 -1.87 -21.76 -11.23
C PHE A 115 -2.77 -22.92 -10.80
N GLU A 116 -2.83 -23.19 -9.50
CA GLU A 116 -3.74 -24.17 -8.93
C GLU A 116 -4.94 -23.48 -8.28
N LYS A 117 -6.13 -24.02 -8.51
CA LYS A 117 -7.36 -23.57 -7.87
C LYS A 117 -8.21 -24.78 -7.51
N ASN A 118 -8.55 -24.92 -6.22
CA ASN A 118 -9.34 -26.04 -5.71
C ASN A 118 -8.75 -27.42 -6.07
N GLY A 119 -7.42 -27.53 -6.14
CA GLY A 119 -6.71 -28.77 -6.50
C GLY A 119 -6.57 -29.03 -8.00
N GLU A 120 -7.09 -28.15 -8.86
CA GLU A 120 -6.96 -28.26 -10.31
C GLU A 120 -5.93 -27.27 -10.85
N THR A 121 -5.05 -27.73 -11.74
CA THR A 121 -4.14 -26.87 -12.49
C THR A 121 -4.90 -26.18 -13.62
N VAL A 122 -4.89 -24.85 -13.60
CA VAL A 122 -5.48 -23.98 -14.61
C VAL A 122 -4.36 -23.37 -15.44
N HIS A 123 -4.56 -23.34 -16.76
CA HIS A 123 -3.70 -22.67 -17.72
C HIS A 123 -4.40 -21.43 -18.26
N LEU A 124 -3.81 -20.25 -18.04
CA LEU A 124 -4.35 -18.97 -18.48
C LEU A 124 -3.44 -18.35 -19.55
N GLU A 125 -3.92 -18.32 -20.78
CA GLU A 125 -3.26 -17.61 -21.89
C GLU A 125 -3.52 -16.10 -21.80
N CYS A 126 -2.52 -15.29 -22.15
CA CYS A 126 -2.64 -13.84 -22.10
C CYS A 126 -1.67 -13.16 -23.07
N ASP A 127 -1.91 -11.88 -23.36
CA ASP A 127 -0.98 -11.08 -24.16
C ASP A 127 0.15 -10.49 -23.31
N TYR A 128 -0.14 -10.16 -22.05
CA TYR A 128 0.79 -9.51 -21.11
C TYR A 128 0.55 -9.94 -19.67
N ILE A 129 1.62 -9.93 -18.86
CA ILE A 129 1.59 -10.24 -17.44
C ILE A 129 2.08 -9.03 -16.64
N ALA A 130 1.23 -8.53 -15.74
CA ALA A 130 1.59 -7.45 -14.82
C ALA A 130 1.91 -8.02 -13.42
N GLY A 131 3.18 -7.97 -13.03
CA GLY A 131 3.65 -8.41 -11.72
C GLY A 131 3.29 -7.44 -10.59
N CYS A 132 2.13 -7.61 -9.98
CA CYS A 132 1.61 -6.78 -8.89
C CYS A 132 1.59 -7.51 -7.52
N ASP A 133 2.44 -8.52 -7.34
CA ASP A 133 2.43 -9.53 -6.27
C ASP A 133 3.37 -9.21 -5.08
N GLY A 134 3.91 -7.99 -5.05
CA GLY A 134 4.67 -7.46 -3.91
C GLY A 134 6.08 -8.03 -3.75
N PHE A 135 6.71 -7.74 -2.61
CA PHE A 135 8.14 -8.00 -2.43
C PHE A 135 8.54 -9.48 -2.53
N HIS A 136 7.69 -10.40 -2.07
CA HIS A 136 7.92 -11.85 -2.16
C HIS A 136 7.15 -12.52 -3.31
N GLY A 137 6.66 -11.73 -4.25
CA GLY A 137 5.95 -12.20 -5.42
C GLY A 137 6.80 -13.10 -6.34
N VAL A 138 6.13 -13.92 -7.14
CA VAL A 138 6.75 -14.80 -8.14
C VAL A 138 7.19 -14.02 -9.37
N ALA A 139 6.49 -12.94 -9.75
CA ALA A 139 6.72 -12.25 -11.01
C ALA A 139 8.17 -11.73 -11.14
N ARG A 140 8.74 -11.15 -10.08
CA ARG A 140 10.15 -10.72 -10.07
C ARG A 140 11.12 -11.89 -10.14
N GLN A 141 10.78 -13.02 -9.50
CA GLN A 141 11.61 -14.23 -9.45
C GLN A 141 11.62 -14.99 -10.78
N SER A 142 10.57 -14.81 -11.61
CA SER A 142 10.47 -15.35 -12.96
C SER A 142 11.37 -14.63 -13.97
N ILE A 143 11.98 -13.51 -13.61
CA ILE A 143 12.94 -12.79 -14.46
C ILE A 143 14.35 -13.34 -14.18
N PRO A 144 15.12 -13.74 -15.20
CA PRO A 144 16.50 -14.22 -15.02
C PRO A 144 17.35 -13.20 -14.24
N ALA A 145 18.11 -13.67 -13.25
CA ALA A 145 18.85 -12.82 -12.33
C ALA A 145 19.87 -11.93 -13.05
N GLU A 146 20.46 -12.42 -14.14
CA GLU A 146 21.41 -11.70 -14.99
C GLU A 146 20.78 -10.51 -15.75
N ALA A 147 19.45 -10.50 -15.90
CA ALA A 147 18.72 -9.37 -16.49
C ALA A 147 18.37 -8.29 -15.45
N LEU A 148 18.64 -8.54 -14.16
CA LEU A 148 18.31 -7.65 -13.06
C LEU A 148 19.56 -7.00 -12.47
N LYS A 149 19.44 -5.71 -12.14
CA LYS A 149 20.39 -5.01 -11.28
C LYS A 149 19.68 -4.60 -10.00
N ILE A 150 20.07 -5.21 -8.88
CA ILE A 150 19.43 -5.02 -7.58
C ILE A 150 20.20 -3.95 -6.79
N PHE A 151 19.46 -3.00 -6.22
CA PHE A 151 19.98 -2.00 -5.27
C PHE A 151 19.18 -2.14 -3.98
N GLU A 152 19.85 -2.51 -2.89
CA GLU A 152 19.21 -2.79 -1.60
C GLU A 152 19.93 -2.08 -0.46
N ARG A 153 19.15 -1.59 0.50
CA ARG A 153 19.63 -1.07 1.79
C ARG A 153 18.70 -1.53 2.90
N VAL A 154 19.27 -2.28 3.84
CA VAL A 154 18.57 -2.70 5.06
C VAL A 154 18.97 -1.75 6.20
N TYR A 155 17.98 -1.17 6.87
CA TYR A 155 18.20 -0.30 8.02
C TYR A 155 18.22 -1.13 9.32
N PRO A 156 19.07 -0.78 10.31
CA PRO A 156 19.24 -1.58 11.54
C PRO A 156 18.11 -1.35 12.58
N PHE A 157 16.90 -0.99 12.13
CA PHE A 157 15.74 -0.71 12.98
C PHE A 157 14.43 -1.06 12.25
N GLY A 158 13.37 -1.24 13.04
CA GLY A 158 12.01 -1.41 12.55
C GLY A 158 11.06 -0.39 13.18
N TRP A 159 9.80 -0.38 12.75
CA TRP A 159 8.74 0.45 13.33
C TRP A 159 7.65 -0.42 13.97
N LEU A 160 7.52 -0.31 15.29
CA LEU A 160 6.38 -0.84 16.03
C LEU A 160 5.17 0.05 15.78
N GLY A 161 4.18 -0.44 15.03
CA GLY A 161 2.98 0.30 14.72
C GLY A 161 1.78 -0.10 15.59
N VAL A 162 1.16 0.88 16.26
CA VAL A 162 -0.02 0.69 17.11
C VAL A 162 -1.23 1.38 16.48
N LEU A 163 -2.33 0.65 16.30
CA LEU A 163 -3.62 1.19 15.85
C LEU A 163 -4.55 1.29 17.07
N ALA A 164 -5.24 2.42 17.23
CA ALA A 164 -6.19 2.61 18.32
C ALA A 164 -7.41 3.43 17.89
N ASP A 165 -8.57 3.10 18.46
CA ASP A 165 -9.82 3.87 18.32
C ASP A 165 -9.83 5.02 19.33
N THR A 166 -9.00 6.02 19.06
CA THR A 166 -8.83 7.24 19.84
C THR A 166 -8.76 8.44 18.90
N PRO A 167 -9.09 9.66 19.36
CA PRO A 167 -8.88 10.86 18.55
C PRO A 167 -7.38 11.13 18.34
N PRO A 168 -6.97 11.68 17.18
CA PRO A 168 -5.60 12.14 16.94
C PRO A 168 -5.15 13.19 17.95
N VAL A 169 -3.86 13.14 18.33
CA VAL A 169 -3.25 14.13 19.22
C VAL A 169 -2.98 15.48 18.53
N ASN A 170 -3.02 15.50 17.20
CA ASN A 170 -2.77 16.67 16.36
C ASN A 170 -3.58 16.51 15.06
N ASP A 171 -3.96 17.63 14.45
CA ASP A 171 -4.72 17.63 13.19
C ASP A 171 -3.85 17.14 12.01
N GLU A 172 -2.53 17.31 12.09
CA GLU A 172 -1.58 16.86 11.07
C GLU A 172 -0.57 15.85 11.61
N LEU A 173 0.13 15.17 10.69
CA LEU A 173 1.16 14.19 11.06
C LEU A 173 2.29 14.87 11.82
N VAL A 174 2.81 14.18 12.84
CA VAL A 174 3.99 14.63 13.60
C VAL A 174 5.08 13.58 13.50
N TYR A 175 6.19 13.94 12.87
CA TYR A 175 7.40 13.13 12.83
C TYR A 175 8.35 13.64 13.92
N ALA A 176 8.73 12.77 14.85
CA ALA A 176 9.56 13.14 15.97
C ALA A 176 10.88 12.36 15.95
N ALA A 177 11.99 13.10 15.97
CA ALA A 177 13.33 12.58 16.24
C ALA A 177 13.69 12.89 17.69
N HIS A 178 13.73 11.85 18.52
CA HIS A 178 14.07 11.93 19.94
C HIS A 178 15.38 11.18 20.21
N GLU A 179 16.07 11.50 21.31
CA GLU A 179 17.26 10.77 21.77
C GLU A 179 17.01 9.27 22.02
N ARG A 180 15.74 8.88 22.19
CA ARG A 180 15.29 7.49 22.40
C ARG A 180 14.93 6.79 21.08
N GLY A 181 15.01 7.47 19.94
CA GLY A 181 14.61 6.98 18.63
C GLY A 181 13.50 7.80 17.98
N PHE A 182 13.08 7.35 16.80
CA PHE A 182 12.01 7.97 16.03
C PHE A 182 10.61 7.62 16.56
N ALA A 183 9.67 8.56 16.43
CA ALA A 183 8.25 8.34 16.60
C ALA A 183 7.43 9.05 15.50
N LEU A 184 6.26 8.49 15.17
CA LEU A 184 5.30 9.08 14.23
C LEU A 184 3.90 9.09 14.82
N CYS A 185 3.29 10.27 14.87
CA CYS A 185 1.87 10.46 15.13
C CYS A 185 1.12 10.59 13.81
N SER A 186 0.29 9.61 13.48
CA SER A 186 -0.54 9.59 12.27
C SER A 186 -1.97 9.16 12.64
N MET A 187 -2.85 9.17 11.64
CA MET A 187 -4.28 8.94 11.80
C MET A 187 -4.87 8.19 10.62
N ARG A 188 -6.13 7.78 10.77
CA ARG A 188 -6.97 7.22 9.71
C ARG A 188 -8.29 7.97 9.59
N SER A 189 -8.75 8.55 10.69
CA SER A 189 -9.96 9.37 10.78
C SER A 189 -9.88 10.24 12.04
N PRO A 190 -10.85 11.13 12.29
CA PRO A 190 -10.95 11.89 13.54
C PRO A 190 -11.12 11.03 14.80
N THR A 191 -11.38 9.73 14.66
CA THR A 191 -11.62 8.78 15.77
C THR A 191 -10.68 7.59 15.78
N ARG A 192 -9.68 7.55 14.89
CA ARG A 192 -8.75 6.42 14.76
C ARG A 192 -7.34 6.87 14.47
N THR A 193 -6.40 6.45 15.32
CA THR A 193 -4.98 6.81 15.26
C THR A 193 -4.10 5.66 14.81
N ARG A 194 -2.94 6.01 14.25
CA ARG A 194 -1.86 5.07 13.96
C ARG A 194 -0.53 5.68 14.41
N TYR A 195 0.05 5.13 15.46
CA TYR A 195 1.33 5.57 15.99
C TYR A 195 2.44 4.60 15.61
N TYR A 196 3.65 5.11 15.44
CA TYR A 196 4.84 4.28 15.25
C TYR A 196 5.95 4.70 16.22
N LEU A 197 6.66 3.69 16.74
CA LEU A 197 7.88 3.87 17.50
C LEU A 197 9.00 3.08 16.83
N GLN A 198 10.19 3.66 16.74
CA GLN A 198 11.37 2.94 16.32
C GLN A 198 11.77 1.91 17.37
N VAL A 199 12.03 0.69 16.92
CA VAL A 199 12.52 -0.43 17.73
C VAL A 199 13.74 -1.06 17.05
N GLY A 200 14.54 -1.81 17.82
CA GLY A 200 15.67 -2.54 17.25
C GLY A 200 15.22 -3.58 16.23
N ALA A 201 16.00 -3.82 15.16
CA ALA A 201 15.62 -4.78 14.12
C ALA A 201 15.46 -6.23 14.63
N GLN A 202 16.07 -6.57 15.76
CA GLN A 202 16.00 -7.88 16.41
C GLN A 202 15.15 -7.89 17.69
N GLU A 203 14.49 -6.77 17.98
CA GLU A 203 13.64 -6.64 19.15
C GLU A 203 12.34 -7.44 18.91
N LYS A 204 12.02 -8.33 19.86
CA LYS A 204 10.77 -9.08 19.83
C LYS A 204 9.70 -8.23 20.50
N VAL A 205 8.64 -7.91 19.77
CA VAL A 205 7.48 -7.14 20.25
C VAL A 205 6.22 -7.98 20.13
#